data_AF-A0A815CPM5-F1
#
_entry.id   AF-A0A815CPM5-F1
#
_cell.length_a   1.000
_cell.length_b   1.000
_cell.length_c   1.000
_cell.angle_alpha   90.00
_cell.angle_beta   90.00
_cell.angle_gamma   90.00
#
_symmetry.space_group_name_H-M   'P 1'
#
loop_
_entity.id
_entity.type
_entity.pdbx_description
1 polymer ?
#
loop_
_entity_poly.entity_id
_entity_poly.type
_entity_poly.pdbx_seq_one_letter_code
_entity_poly.pdbx_strand_id
1 'polypeptide(L)'
;MNHVNSYGIIRGLQFASFVVQYFGLVLDLLALGLQRASDMAGLPQMPNDSLTFQEVVVETAHPIRRFCRYIDRLHIFFCFTAEEARDLIQRYLTEHPDPNNENIVGYNNNRCWPHNPNLLFNMCGFECRILPKIRMTHEEFVHKDDVCNLKNETTKERTAQYFLSVDVESMNRYHNRVRQILMASGSTTFTKIANKWNAALIGCMTYFREAVVNTQELLDLLVESENKIQTRIKIGLNSKMPSRFPPVVFYTPTELGCLEAEFIDSQRVWTEYALKRQEANTQNKRLTLDDLDDSCDRDIPRINTLFQKDRHVLAYDKGWRILKENPFWRTHQRHDGKLWNLNNYRTDMTQALGGVEGILEHTLFKGFVFEILFFDVLTFSKSIRWKKLTNAQRSDLNQVPNRHFTSWWSPTIDRANVYVGFQVQLNFTGIFMHGKIPTLKISVIQIFRAHLWLKIRESVVLDLCQVFDQELDALEVETVQKETIHRRKSYKMNSSCADILLFAAYKWNTSKPSLLADSKDVIDNTTSEKYWIGVQLRRGDYDSHDVVCYARAKFLTYTTDKMSVNPSATGVMIGIDLAYN
;
A
#
# COMPACT_ATOMS: atom_id res chain seq x y z
N MET A 1 -8.97 40.94 1.57
CA MET A 1 -8.01 42.05 1.73
C MET A 1 -7.21 42.15 0.45
N ASN A 2 -7.15 43.33 -0.15
CA ASN A 2 -6.41 43.56 -1.40
C ASN A 2 -5.25 44.50 -1.09
N HIS A 3 -4.05 44.20 -1.58
CA HIS A 3 -2.89 45.08 -1.49
C HIS A 3 -2.07 44.93 -2.78
N VAL A 4 -1.30 45.97 -3.11
CA VAL A 4 -0.32 45.92 -4.20
C VAL A 4 1.02 45.52 -3.58
N ASN A 5 1.60 44.40 -4.00
CA ASN A 5 2.92 43.98 -3.54
C ASN A 5 4.00 44.81 -4.25
N SER A 6 4.60 45.76 -3.54
CA SER A 6 5.61 46.69 -4.05
C SER A 6 7.06 46.32 -3.73
N TYR A 7 7.30 45.28 -2.91
CA TYR A 7 8.65 44.97 -2.40
C TYR A 7 9.08 43.52 -2.62
N GLY A 8 8.26 42.54 -2.24
CA GLY A 8 8.66 41.13 -2.24
C GLY A 8 8.47 40.44 -3.59
N ILE A 9 9.17 39.32 -3.82
CA ILE A 9 8.92 38.47 -4.99
C ILE A 9 7.71 37.56 -4.77
N ILE A 10 6.89 37.39 -5.82
CA ILE A 10 5.78 36.43 -5.83
C ILE A 10 6.33 35.06 -6.25
N ARG A 11 6.43 34.13 -5.28
CA ARG A 11 6.97 32.77 -5.51
C ARG A 11 6.10 31.88 -6.42
N GLY A 12 4.84 32.26 -6.63
CA GLY A 12 3.89 31.51 -7.47
C GLY A 12 4.03 31.75 -8.98
N LEU A 13 4.91 32.66 -9.41
CA LEU A 13 5.18 32.91 -10.83
C LEU A 13 6.04 31.78 -11.41
N GLN A 14 5.79 31.38 -12.66
CA GLN A 14 6.51 30.28 -13.30
C GLN A 14 8.02 30.52 -13.41
N PHE A 15 8.44 31.77 -13.59
CA PHE A 15 9.84 32.17 -13.68
C PHE A 15 10.47 32.59 -12.33
N ALA A 16 9.72 32.53 -11.22
CA ALA A 16 10.23 32.97 -9.91
C ALA A 16 11.45 32.15 -9.47
N SER A 17 11.48 30.85 -9.81
CA SER A 17 12.62 29.97 -9.54
C SER A 17 13.92 30.51 -10.14
N PHE A 18 13.89 31.00 -11.38
CA PHE A 18 15.04 31.59 -12.04
C PHE A 18 15.53 32.84 -11.30
N VAL A 19 14.62 33.77 -10.96
CA VAL A 19 14.97 35.01 -10.26
C VAL A 19 15.59 34.71 -8.90
N VAL A 20 15.02 33.76 -8.14
CA VAL A 20 15.57 33.35 -6.83
C VAL A 20 16.97 32.75 -6.96
N GLN A 21 17.19 31.88 -7.95
CA GLN A 21 18.51 31.27 -8.14
C GLN A 21 19.57 32.27 -8.60
N TYR A 22 19.19 33.17 -9.52
CA TYR A 22 20.07 34.22 -10.00
C TYR A 22 20.42 35.22 -8.89
N PHE A 23 19.44 35.64 -8.10
CA PHE A 23 19.72 36.49 -6.95
C PHE A 23 20.56 35.77 -5.88
N GLY A 24 20.29 34.48 -5.66
CA GLY A 24 21.13 33.62 -4.82
C GLY A 24 22.59 33.58 -5.31
N LEU A 25 22.83 33.52 -6.62
CA LEU A 25 24.18 33.60 -7.19
C LEU A 25 24.88 34.92 -6.86
N VAL A 26 24.16 36.05 -6.90
CA VAL A 26 24.72 37.35 -6.46
C VAL A 26 25.16 37.29 -5.00
N LEU A 27 24.36 36.67 -4.13
CA LEU A 27 24.73 36.47 -2.73
C LEU A 27 25.91 35.50 -2.56
N ASP A 28 25.99 34.45 -3.39
CA ASP A 28 27.11 33.51 -3.38
C ASP A 28 28.43 34.22 -3.72
N LEU A 29 28.41 35.13 -4.69
CA LEU A 29 29.58 35.96 -5.05
C LEU A 29 29.99 36.91 -3.93
N LEU A 30 29.03 37.45 -3.16
CA LEU A 30 29.32 38.28 -1.99
C LEU A 30 29.91 37.45 -0.84
N ALA A 31 29.43 36.21 -0.65
CA ALA A 31 29.91 35.34 0.41
C ALA A 31 31.29 34.74 0.13
N LEU A 32 31.56 34.36 -1.12
CA LEU A 32 32.83 33.75 -1.53
C LEU A 32 33.90 34.78 -1.93
N GLY A 33 33.49 35.93 -2.45
CA GLY A 33 34.36 36.84 -3.19
C GLY A 33 34.68 36.33 -4.60
N LEU A 34 35.01 37.27 -5.50
CA LEU A 34 35.21 36.97 -6.93
C LEU A 34 36.35 35.98 -7.19
N GLN A 35 37.46 36.11 -6.46
CA GLN A 35 38.62 35.25 -6.64
C GLN A 35 38.30 33.79 -6.30
N ARG A 36 37.75 33.53 -5.10
CA ARG A 36 37.43 32.16 -4.70
C ARG A 36 36.28 31.55 -5.51
N ALA A 37 35.30 32.36 -5.90
CA ALA A 37 34.22 31.90 -6.78
C ALA A 37 34.76 31.49 -8.16
N SER A 38 35.72 32.24 -8.72
CA SER A 38 36.37 31.90 -9.99
C SER A 38 37.18 30.61 -9.89
N ASP A 39 37.93 30.41 -8.79
CA ASP A 39 38.69 29.18 -8.55
C ASP A 39 37.79 27.94 -8.51
N MET A 40 36.61 28.07 -7.88
CA MET A 40 35.62 26.99 -7.79
C MET A 40 34.93 26.72 -9.13
N ALA A 41 34.55 27.77 -9.87
CA ALA A 41 33.88 27.63 -11.16
C ALA A 41 34.82 27.11 -12.27
N GLY A 42 36.12 27.38 -12.15
CA GLY A 42 37.09 27.07 -13.19
C GLY A 42 37.08 28.09 -14.33
N LEU A 43 37.87 27.82 -15.37
CA LEU A 43 37.96 28.69 -16.54
C LEU A 43 36.65 28.63 -17.34
N PRO A 44 36.16 29.76 -17.91
CA PRO A 44 34.91 29.75 -18.69
C PRO A 44 34.91 28.79 -19.88
N GLN A 45 36.08 28.51 -20.46
CA GLN A 45 36.23 27.56 -21.57
C GLN A 45 36.15 26.10 -21.11
N MET A 46 36.50 25.83 -19.86
CA MET A 46 36.54 24.49 -19.26
C MET A 46 36.13 24.58 -17.78
N PRO A 47 34.82 24.75 -17.52
CA PRO A 47 34.32 24.89 -16.16
C PRO A 47 34.51 23.58 -15.38
N ASN A 48 34.70 23.71 -14.07
CA ASN A 48 34.83 22.56 -13.19
C ASN A 48 33.46 21.92 -12.91
N ASP A 49 33.46 20.61 -12.68
CA ASP A 49 32.30 19.91 -12.16
C ASP A 49 32.10 20.19 -10.66
N SER A 50 30.91 19.87 -10.14
CA SER A 50 30.57 20.12 -8.74
C SER A 50 31.60 19.52 -7.78
N LEU A 51 32.06 20.34 -6.82
CA LEU A 51 33.03 19.97 -5.78
C LEU A 51 34.40 19.51 -6.30
N THR A 52 34.77 19.85 -7.53
CA THR A 52 36.09 19.54 -8.11
C THR A 52 36.91 20.81 -8.35
N PHE A 53 38.24 20.67 -8.38
CA PHE A 53 39.19 21.72 -8.76
C PHE A 53 40.15 21.16 -9.82
N GLN A 54 40.76 22.06 -10.60
CA GLN A 54 41.75 21.67 -11.60
C GLN A 54 43.05 21.16 -10.96
N GLU A 55 43.47 21.77 -9.86
CA GLU A 55 44.71 21.43 -9.16
C GLU A 55 44.53 21.45 -7.64
N VAL A 56 45.30 20.60 -6.96
CA VAL A 56 45.34 20.54 -5.48
C VAL A 56 45.85 21.85 -4.88
N VAL A 57 46.75 22.55 -5.58
CA VAL A 57 47.28 23.84 -5.12
C VAL A 57 46.16 24.87 -5.01
N VAL A 58 45.30 24.98 -6.03
CA VAL A 58 44.13 25.87 -6.03
C VAL A 58 43.10 25.46 -4.97
N GLU A 59 42.91 24.16 -4.76
CA GLU A 59 42.06 23.67 -3.66
C GLU A 59 42.61 24.13 -2.31
N THR A 60 43.93 23.97 -2.08
CA THR A 60 44.64 24.25 -0.82
C THR A 60 44.91 25.74 -0.54
N ALA A 61 44.80 26.61 -1.55
CA ALA A 61 45.14 28.04 -1.44
C ALA A 61 44.21 28.88 -0.54
N HIS A 62 42.98 28.45 -0.26
CA HIS A 62 42.01 29.23 0.53
C HIS A 62 41.24 28.37 1.54
N PRO A 63 40.96 28.83 2.78
CA PRO A 63 40.32 28.02 3.82
C PRO A 63 38.96 27.42 3.43
N ILE A 64 38.18 28.13 2.62
CA ILE A 64 36.91 27.61 2.06
C ILE A 64 37.22 26.54 1.01
N ARG A 65 36.95 25.28 1.31
CA ARG A 65 37.25 24.13 0.43
C ARG A 65 36.08 23.73 -0.45
N ARG A 66 34.87 23.66 0.12
CA ARG A 66 33.66 23.27 -0.61
C ARG A 66 32.54 24.25 -0.31
N PHE A 67 31.73 24.51 -1.32
CA PHE A 67 30.57 25.39 -1.24
C PHE A 67 29.41 24.76 -2.01
N CYS A 68 28.23 24.74 -1.41
CA CYS A 68 26.99 24.32 -2.05
C CYS A 68 25.83 25.17 -1.54
N ARG A 69 25.02 25.68 -2.46
CA ARG A 69 23.74 26.33 -2.12
C ARG A 69 22.58 25.48 -2.62
N TYR A 70 21.70 25.12 -1.70
CA TYR A 70 20.45 24.45 -2.00
C TYR A 70 19.28 25.42 -1.83
N ILE A 71 18.90 26.10 -2.91
CA ILE A 71 17.88 27.15 -2.94
C ILE A 71 18.25 28.32 -2.02
N ASP A 72 17.91 28.21 -0.73
CA ASP A 72 18.10 29.18 0.34
C ASP A 72 19.06 28.70 1.45
N ARG A 73 19.47 27.42 1.44
CA ARG A 73 20.42 26.87 2.41
C ARG A 73 21.85 26.89 1.88
N LEU A 74 22.77 27.41 2.68
CA LEU A 74 24.20 27.46 2.37
C LEU A 74 24.95 26.38 3.14
N HIS A 75 25.81 25.64 2.45
CA HIS A 75 26.70 24.64 3.02
C HIS A 75 28.14 25.00 2.64
N ILE A 76 28.97 25.31 3.64
CA ILE A 76 30.35 25.74 3.45
C ILE A 76 31.26 24.83 4.28
N PHE A 77 32.26 24.23 3.64
CA PHE A 77 33.26 23.41 4.30
C PHE A 77 34.58 24.18 4.40
N PHE A 78 35.05 24.37 5.62
CA PHE A 78 36.30 25.07 5.91
C PHE A 78 37.38 24.08 6.36
N CYS A 79 38.62 24.34 5.94
CA CYS A 79 39.79 23.67 6.49
C CYS A 79 40.86 24.71 6.77
N PHE A 80 41.06 24.99 8.06
CA PHE A 80 41.99 25.96 8.61
C PHE A 80 43.27 25.29 9.10
N THR A 81 44.38 26.00 8.97
CA THR A 81 45.60 25.73 9.72
C THR A 81 45.47 26.22 11.16
N ALA A 82 46.37 25.78 12.05
CA ALA A 82 46.37 26.21 13.45
C ALA A 82 46.65 27.72 13.63
N GLU A 83 47.34 28.35 12.68
CA GLU A 83 47.60 29.79 12.69
C GLU A 83 46.37 30.58 12.26
N GLU A 84 45.77 30.22 11.12
CA GLU A 84 44.54 30.85 10.62
C GLU A 84 43.37 30.73 11.61
N ALA A 85 43.21 29.57 12.23
CA ALA A 85 42.15 29.35 13.22
C ALA A 85 42.34 30.24 14.45
N ARG A 86 43.58 30.35 14.97
CA ARG A 86 43.89 31.20 16.12
C ARG A 86 43.68 32.68 15.80
N ASP A 87 44.15 33.14 14.65
CA ASP A 87 43.95 34.52 14.20
C ASP A 87 42.46 34.86 14.05
N LEU A 88 41.68 33.98 13.42
CA LEU A 88 40.23 34.18 13.25
C LEU A 88 39.50 34.23 14.60
N ILE A 89 39.81 33.31 15.52
CA ILE A 89 39.23 33.29 16.87
C ILE A 89 39.61 34.56 17.63
N GLN A 90 40.87 35.01 17.54
CA GLN A 90 41.33 36.22 18.20
C GLN A 90 40.59 37.46 17.67
N ARG A 91 40.43 37.59 16.35
CA ARG A 91 39.64 38.67 15.76
C ARG A 91 38.19 38.64 16.22
N TYR A 92 37.57 37.45 16.25
CA TYR A 92 36.20 37.29 16.74
C TYR A 92 36.07 37.72 18.21
N LEU A 93 36.96 37.26 19.10
CA LEU A 93 36.91 37.60 20.53
C LEU A 93 37.30 39.05 20.83
N THR A 94 38.01 39.71 19.91
CA THR A 94 38.31 41.15 20.04
C THR A 94 37.04 41.98 19.82
N GLU A 95 36.22 41.62 18.83
CA GLU A 95 34.92 42.27 18.56
C GLU A 95 33.82 41.79 19.52
N HIS A 96 33.89 40.54 19.98
CA HIS A 96 32.91 39.88 20.85
C HIS A 96 33.59 39.23 22.06
N PRO A 97 33.99 40.02 23.08
CA PRO A 97 34.68 39.49 24.25
C PRO A 97 33.76 38.60 25.09
N ASP A 98 34.26 37.42 25.47
CA ASP A 98 33.54 36.44 26.31
C ASP A 98 34.33 36.14 27.59
N PRO A 99 34.27 37.02 28.62
CA PRO A 99 34.99 36.82 29.87
C PRO A 99 34.42 35.67 30.73
N ASN A 100 33.17 35.25 30.47
CA ASN A 100 32.43 34.28 31.29
C ASN A 100 32.34 32.88 30.67
N ASN A 101 32.92 32.66 29.49
CA ASN A 101 32.78 31.42 28.71
C ASN A 101 31.32 31.05 28.38
N GLU A 102 30.47 32.06 28.14
CA GLU A 102 29.04 31.87 27.87
C GLU A 102 28.75 31.42 26.44
N ASN A 103 29.72 31.54 25.52
CA ASN A 103 29.58 31.11 24.12
C ASN A 103 29.16 29.63 23.98
N ILE A 104 29.44 28.78 24.97
CA ILE A 104 29.08 27.36 24.97
C ILE A 104 27.57 27.15 25.22
N VAL A 105 26.91 28.04 25.98
CA VAL A 105 25.53 27.87 26.42
C VAL A 105 24.53 27.98 25.26
N GLY A 106 24.79 28.89 24.32
CA GLY A 106 23.95 29.11 23.13
C GLY A 106 24.31 28.24 21.92
N TYR A 107 25.31 27.36 22.04
CA TYR A 107 25.78 26.57 20.91
C TYR A 107 24.86 25.37 20.65
N ASN A 108 24.01 25.48 19.63
CA ASN A 108 23.13 24.40 19.22
C ASN A 108 23.94 23.22 18.68
N ASN A 109 23.70 22.02 19.22
CA ASN A 109 24.25 20.77 18.71
C ASN A 109 23.13 19.78 18.38
N ASN A 110 23.40 18.90 17.42
CA ASN A 110 22.47 17.86 17.03
C ASN A 110 22.34 16.82 18.14
N ARG A 111 21.12 16.66 18.66
CA ARG A 111 20.82 15.75 19.77
C ARG A 111 20.65 14.29 19.34
N CYS A 112 20.56 14.04 18.04
CA CYS A 112 20.26 12.75 17.45
C CYS A 112 21.46 11.76 17.50
N TRP A 113 22.68 12.25 17.74
CA TRP A 113 23.88 11.41 17.77
C TRP A 113 24.52 11.32 19.17
N PRO A 114 25.06 10.14 19.55
CA PRO A 114 25.84 10.02 20.78
C PRO A 114 27.14 10.84 20.72
N HIS A 115 27.60 11.33 21.87
CA HIS A 115 28.76 12.25 22.01
C HIS A 115 30.05 11.61 21.47
N ASN A 116 30.64 12.17 20.40
CA ASN A 116 31.94 11.74 19.85
C ASN A 116 32.55 12.77 18.85
N PRO A 117 33.86 12.73 18.58
CA PRO A 117 34.58 13.67 17.70
C PRO A 117 34.32 13.39 16.21
N ASN A 118 33.14 13.80 15.73
CA ASN A 118 32.68 13.56 14.36
C ASN A 118 32.42 14.86 13.62
N LEU A 119 32.48 14.82 12.27
CA LEU A 119 31.94 15.90 11.45
C LEU A 119 30.45 15.64 11.24
N LEU A 120 29.62 16.53 11.77
CA LEU A 120 28.16 16.48 11.66
C LEU A 120 27.68 17.57 10.71
N PHE A 121 26.76 17.23 9.81
CA PHE A 121 26.06 18.21 9.00
C PHE A 121 24.67 17.69 8.64
N ASN A 122 23.74 18.60 8.34
CA ASN A 122 22.45 18.26 7.78
C ASN A 122 22.39 18.83 6.36
N MET A 123 22.06 17.99 5.40
CA MET A 123 21.85 18.41 4.02
C MET A 123 20.63 17.71 3.47
N CYS A 124 19.75 18.47 2.81
CA CYS A 124 18.60 17.91 2.11
C CYS A 124 17.61 17.14 3.02
N GLY A 125 17.64 17.32 4.34
CA GLY A 125 16.80 16.57 5.28
C GLY A 125 17.40 15.24 5.73
N PHE A 126 18.64 14.94 5.31
CA PHE A 126 19.47 13.91 5.91
C PHE A 126 20.36 14.55 6.95
N GLU A 127 20.46 13.87 8.08
CA GLU A 127 21.46 14.16 9.08
C GLU A 127 22.63 13.19 8.92
N CYS A 128 23.82 13.76 8.76
CA CYS A 128 24.96 13.06 8.23
C CYS A 128 26.12 13.14 9.22
N ARG A 129 26.76 11.99 9.46
CA ARG A 129 27.95 11.88 10.32
C ARG A 129 29.08 11.21 9.58
N ILE A 130 30.22 11.90 9.45
CA ILE A 130 31.44 11.33 8.88
C ILE A 130 32.43 11.00 10.00
N LEU A 131 32.89 9.75 10.01
CA LEU A 131 33.93 9.24 10.92
C LEU A 131 35.13 8.72 10.11
N PRO A 132 36.28 9.42 10.13
CA PRO A 132 37.50 8.95 9.48
C PRO A 132 38.10 7.72 10.18
N LYS A 133 38.60 6.76 9.40
CA LYS A 133 39.22 5.52 9.91
C LYS A 133 40.39 5.80 10.87
N ILE A 134 41.18 6.83 10.58
CA ILE A 134 42.37 7.23 11.36
C ILE A 134 42.02 7.62 12.81
N ARG A 135 40.76 8.03 13.07
CA ARG A 135 40.29 8.44 14.40
C ARG A 135 39.55 7.35 15.16
N MET A 136 39.43 6.15 14.60
CA MET A 136 38.79 5.02 15.26
C MET A 136 39.78 4.38 16.25
N THR A 137 39.41 4.32 17.53
CA THR A 137 40.30 3.85 18.60
C THR A 137 40.36 2.33 18.75
N HIS A 138 39.29 1.59 18.43
CA HIS A 138 39.20 0.15 18.77
C HIS A 138 38.43 -0.78 17.81
N GLU A 139 37.86 -0.31 16.69
CA GLU A 139 37.08 -1.20 15.78
C GLU A 139 37.56 -1.11 14.32
N GLU A 140 37.69 -2.27 13.67
CA GLU A 140 37.68 -2.38 12.21
C GLU A 140 36.32 -1.92 11.66
N PHE A 141 36.25 -1.62 10.35
CA PHE A 141 35.01 -1.14 9.74
C PHE A 141 33.83 -2.08 10.02
N VAL A 142 32.80 -1.55 10.67
CA VAL A 142 31.51 -2.23 10.80
C VAL A 142 30.89 -2.38 9.41
N HIS A 143 30.90 -3.60 8.88
CA HIS A 143 30.16 -3.98 7.68
C HIS A 143 28.71 -4.26 8.06
N LYS A 144 27.90 -3.21 8.15
CA LYS A 144 26.44 -3.29 8.22
C LYS A 144 25.85 -2.64 6.97
N ASP A 145 24.71 -3.14 6.51
CA ASP A 145 23.98 -2.63 5.34
C ASP A 145 23.49 -1.17 5.52
N ASP A 146 23.62 -0.61 6.74
CA ASP A 146 23.13 0.72 7.10
C ASP A 146 24.24 1.80 7.15
N VAL A 147 25.48 1.46 6.76
CA VAL A 147 26.65 2.36 6.86
C VAL A 147 27.40 2.45 5.53
N CYS A 148 27.36 3.63 4.90
CA CYS A 148 28.08 3.84 3.65
C CYS A 148 29.58 3.98 3.92
N ASN A 149 30.39 3.30 3.10
CA ASN A 149 31.84 3.36 3.21
C ASN A 149 32.42 4.28 2.12
N LEU A 150 33.02 5.40 2.53
CA LEU A 150 33.62 6.37 1.63
C LEU A 150 34.99 5.87 1.15
N LYS A 151 35.16 5.83 -0.17
CA LYS A 151 36.42 5.47 -0.83
C LYS A 151 37.17 6.71 -1.27
N ASN A 152 38.48 6.71 -1.08
CA ASN A 152 39.35 7.70 -1.68
C ASN A 152 39.49 7.41 -3.18
N GLU A 153 39.29 8.42 -4.02
CA GLU A 153 39.33 8.26 -5.48
C GLU A 153 40.71 7.86 -6.00
N THR A 154 41.79 8.32 -5.36
CA THR A 154 43.17 8.04 -5.81
C THR A 154 43.66 6.67 -5.34
N THR A 155 43.54 6.39 -4.04
CA THR A 155 44.06 5.14 -3.46
C THR A 155 43.07 3.98 -3.58
N LYS A 156 41.80 4.25 -3.89
CA LYS A 156 40.67 3.30 -3.89
C LYS A 156 40.41 2.62 -2.54
N GLU A 157 41.13 3.02 -1.49
CA GLU A 157 40.94 2.54 -0.13
C GLU A 157 39.71 3.18 0.52
N ARG A 158 39.06 2.43 1.42
CA ARG A 158 37.99 2.96 2.27
C ARG A 158 38.62 3.74 3.41
N THR A 159 38.39 5.06 3.47
CA THR A 159 39.08 5.96 4.41
C THR A 159 38.17 6.51 5.50
N ALA A 160 36.85 6.49 5.30
CA ALA A 160 35.88 6.98 6.28
C ALA A 160 34.55 6.23 6.19
N GLN A 161 33.83 6.20 7.30
CA GLN A 161 32.44 5.76 7.36
C GLN A 161 31.49 6.94 7.40
N TYR A 162 30.35 6.75 6.77
CA TYR A 162 29.29 7.73 6.64
C TYR A 162 28.00 7.14 7.21
N PHE A 163 27.47 7.78 8.24
CA PHE A 163 26.21 7.39 8.86
C PHE A 163 25.12 8.39 8.47
N LEU A 164 23.95 7.85 8.15
CA LEU A 164 22.79 8.59 7.70
C LEU A 164 21.63 8.39 8.66
N SER A 165 21.01 9.50 9.04
CA SER A 165 19.73 9.53 9.76
C SER A 165 18.79 10.53 9.13
N VAL A 166 17.50 10.44 9.44
CA VAL A 166 16.49 11.37 8.93
C VAL A 166 16.34 12.55 9.89
N ASP A 167 16.37 13.76 9.33
CA ASP A 167 16.19 14.99 10.10
C ASP A 167 14.79 15.10 10.72
N VAL A 168 14.72 15.65 11.93
CA VAL A 168 13.49 15.89 12.71
C VAL A 168 12.49 16.76 11.95
N GLU A 169 12.96 17.76 11.18
CA GLU A 169 12.08 18.59 10.35
C GLU A 169 11.36 17.74 9.28
N SER A 170 12.08 16.82 8.66
CA SER A 170 11.55 15.92 7.64
C SER A 170 10.57 14.91 8.22
N MET A 171 10.86 14.37 9.42
CA MET A 171 9.94 13.49 10.15
C MET A 171 8.63 14.22 10.47
N ASN A 172 8.71 15.47 10.94
CA ASN A 172 7.53 16.30 11.22
C ASN A 172 6.75 16.61 9.94
N ARG A 173 7.43 16.85 8.81
CA ARG A 173 6.79 17.06 7.52
C ARG A 173 6.01 15.82 7.07
N TYR A 174 6.59 14.63 7.24
CA TYR A 174 5.91 13.36 7.00
C TYR A 174 4.69 13.18 7.91
N HIS A 175 4.85 13.39 9.22
CA HIS A 175 3.74 13.32 10.18
C HIS A 175 2.59 14.27 9.81
N ASN A 176 2.91 15.52 9.47
CA ASN A 176 1.92 16.51 9.05
C ASN A 176 1.23 16.12 7.74
N ARG A 177 1.96 15.51 6.80
CA ARG A 177 1.38 14.96 5.57
C ARG A 177 0.37 13.84 5.89
N VAL A 178 0.69 12.93 6.80
CA VAL A 178 -0.24 11.87 7.24
C VAL A 178 -1.47 12.47 7.92
N ARG A 179 -1.30 13.47 8.81
CA ARG A 179 -2.41 14.21 9.42
C ARG A 179 -3.32 14.85 8.37
N GLN A 180 -2.73 15.47 7.34
CA GLN A 180 -3.49 16.06 6.24
C GLN A 180 -4.30 15.01 5.47
N ILE A 181 -3.74 13.81 5.24
CA ILE A 181 -4.47 12.70 4.61
C ILE A 181 -5.68 12.30 5.47
N LEU A 182 -5.49 12.18 6.79
CA LEU A 182 -6.56 11.83 7.73
C LEU A 182 -7.65 12.92 7.80
N MET A 183 -7.28 14.20 7.86
CA MET A 183 -8.24 15.31 7.90
C MET A 183 -9.02 15.45 6.59
N ALA A 184 -8.38 15.20 5.44
CA ALA A 184 -9.02 15.26 4.13
C ALA A 184 -9.88 14.02 3.79
N SER A 185 -9.94 13.02 4.68
CA SER A 185 -10.57 11.72 4.41
C SER A 185 -12.03 11.60 4.88
N GLY A 186 -12.74 12.72 5.06
CA GLY A 186 -14.10 12.77 5.62
C GLY A 186 -15.08 11.73 5.03
N SER A 187 -15.35 11.81 3.73
CA SER A 187 -16.22 10.89 2.98
C SER A 187 -15.55 10.37 1.69
N THR A 188 -14.24 10.14 1.74
CA THR A 188 -13.48 9.62 0.59
C THR A 188 -13.52 8.10 0.54
N THR A 189 -13.20 7.52 -0.63
CA THR A 189 -13.10 6.06 -0.78
C THR A 189 -11.90 5.50 -0.01
N PHE A 190 -12.00 4.27 0.49
CA PHE A 190 -10.87 3.59 1.17
C PHE A 190 -9.64 3.51 0.27
N THR A 191 -9.86 3.24 -1.02
CA THR A 191 -8.82 3.23 -2.05
C THR A 191 -8.10 4.58 -2.20
N LYS A 192 -8.81 5.71 -2.10
CA LYS A 192 -8.16 7.03 -2.17
C LYS A 192 -7.32 7.33 -0.93
N ILE A 193 -7.74 6.84 0.24
CA ILE A 193 -6.97 6.96 1.49
C ILE A 193 -5.70 6.12 1.38
N ALA A 194 -5.83 4.85 1.00
CA ALA A 194 -4.71 3.93 0.78
C ALA A 194 -3.74 4.47 -0.28
N ASN A 195 -4.22 4.95 -1.44
CA ASN A 195 -3.34 5.49 -2.48
C ASN A 195 -2.59 6.75 -2.04
N LYS A 196 -3.21 7.63 -1.24
CA LYS A 196 -2.53 8.80 -0.69
C LYS A 196 -1.49 8.42 0.36
N TRP A 197 -1.79 7.42 1.18
CA TRP A 197 -0.85 6.83 2.12
C TRP A 197 0.33 6.20 1.38
N ASN A 198 0.07 5.33 0.40
CA ASN A 198 1.10 4.69 -0.44
C ASN A 198 1.99 5.72 -1.12
N ALA A 199 1.42 6.79 -1.70
CA ALA A 199 2.24 7.85 -2.31
C ALA A 199 3.11 8.60 -1.29
N ALA A 200 2.62 8.82 -0.07
CA ALA A 200 3.39 9.45 0.99
C ALA A 200 4.48 8.52 1.55
N LEU A 201 4.14 7.25 1.76
CA LEU A 201 5.05 6.21 2.24
C LEU A 201 6.15 5.93 1.21
N ILE A 202 5.79 5.69 -0.06
CA ILE A 202 6.74 5.51 -1.16
C ILE A 202 7.59 6.77 -1.30
N GLY A 203 7.01 7.98 -1.25
CA GLY A 203 7.79 9.22 -1.32
C GLY A 203 8.81 9.36 -0.17
N CYS A 204 8.42 9.00 1.05
CA CYS A 204 9.31 9.02 2.22
C CYS A 204 10.41 7.96 2.08
N MET A 205 10.00 6.71 1.85
CA MET A 205 10.88 5.56 1.83
C MET A 205 11.80 5.58 0.63
N THR A 206 11.33 5.86 -0.59
CA THR A 206 12.22 5.96 -1.78
C THR A 206 13.19 7.12 -1.72
N TYR A 207 12.90 8.16 -0.92
CA TYR A 207 13.78 9.28 -0.71
C TYR A 207 14.85 8.98 0.35
N PHE A 208 14.45 8.56 1.56
CA PHE A 208 15.37 8.34 2.68
C PHE A 208 16.00 6.95 2.73
N ARG A 209 15.32 5.92 2.18
CA ARG A 209 15.69 4.50 2.13
C ARG A 209 16.46 4.00 3.35
N GLU A 210 17.78 3.80 3.24
CA GLU A 210 18.67 3.28 4.29
C GLU A 210 18.70 4.15 5.56
N ALA A 211 18.55 5.47 5.43
CA ALA A 211 18.51 6.39 6.57
C ALA A 211 17.31 6.12 7.50
N VAL A 212 16.24 5.50 6.98
CA VAL A 212 15.07 5.14 7.77
C VAL A 212 15.40 4.05 8.80
N VAL A 213 16.23 3.08 8.43
CA VAL A 213 16.60 1.95 9.31
C VAL A 213 17.40 2.44 10.51
N ASN A 214 18.29 3.40 10.29
CA ASN A 214 19.08 4.03 11.36
C ASN A 214 18.24 4.93 12.29
N THR A 215 17.06 5.37 11.85
CA THR A 215 16.24 6.34 12.59
C THR A 215 15.06 5.64 13.28
N GLN A 216 15.29 5.14 14.51
CA GLN A 216 14.26 4.42 15.29
C GLN A 216 12.97 5.24 15.48
N GLU A 217 13.09 6.54 15.76
CA GLU A 217 11.95 7.45 15.94
C GLU A 217 11.05 7.50 14.69
N LEU A 218 11.65 7.39 13.50
CA LEU A 218 10.91 7.35 12.24
C LEU A 218 10.19 6.01 12.06
N LEU A 219 10.80 4.90 12.47
CA LEU A 219 10.16 3.57 12.44
C LEU A 219 8.93 3.54 13.35
N ASP A 220 9.03 4.07 14.56
CA ASP A 220 7.91 4.19 15.49
C ASP A 220 6.80 5.07 14.90
N LEU A 221 7.18 6.20 14.30
CA LEU A 221 6.25 7.09 13.61
C LEU A 221 5.57 6.43 12.41
N LEU A 222 6.27 5.58 11.65
CA LEU A 222 5.71 4.83 10.52
C LEU A 222 4.65 3.83 11.00
N VAL A 223 4.95 3.06 12.05
CA VAL A 223 4.02 2.11 12.67
C VAL A 223 2.79 2.82 13.24
N GLU A 224 3.00 3.94 13.95
CA GLU A 224 1.90 4.74 14.49
C GLU A 224 1.01 5.31 13.37
N SER A 225 1.63 5.83 12.31
CA SER A 225 0.94 6.41 11.16
C SER A 225 0.13 5.38 10.38
N GLU A 226 0.70 4.19 10.18
CA GLU A 226 0.02 3.06 9.54
C GLU A 226 -1.22 2.64 10.36
N ASN A 227 -1.06 2.46 11.66
CA ASN A 227 -2.15 2.13 12.57
C ASN A 227 -3.27 3.18 12.54
N LYS A 228 -2.93 4.48 12.45
CA LYS A 228 -3.91 5.57 12.30
C LYS A 228 -4.68 5.47 10.98
N ILE A 229 -4.02 5.16 9.86
CA ILE A 229 -4.65 4.99 8.55
C ILE A 229 -5.57 3.76 8.53
N GLN A 230 -5.10 2.61 9.05
CA GLN A 230 -5.94 1.42 9.20
C GLN A 230 -7.14 1.69 10.09
N THR A 231 -6.93 2.38 11.22
CA THR A 231 -8.02 2.78 12.14
C THR A 231 -9.03 3.69 11.45
N ARG A 232 -8.59 4.57 10.54
CA ARG A 232 -9.51 5.41 9.76
C ARG A 232 -10.39 4.59 8.81
N ILE A 233 -9.85 3.56 8.16
CA ILE A 233 -10.62 2.63 7.31
C ILE A 233 -11.61 1.82 8.16
N LYS A 234 -11.13 1.29 9.30
CA LYS A 234 -11.93 0.58 10.32
C LYS A 234 -13.14 1.40 10.80
N ILE A 235 -12.92 2.67 11.15
CA ILE A 235 -14.00 3.62 11.53
C ILE A 235 -15.02 3.79 10.39
N GLY A 236 -14.57 3.82 9.13
CA GLY A 236 -15.46 3.90 7.97
C GLY A 236 -16.38 2.69 7.80
N LEU A 237 -16.03 1.54 8.37
CA LEU A 237 -16.83 0.30 8.40
C LEU A 237 -17.57 0.11 9.73
N ASN A 238 -17.49 1.09 10.64
CA ASN A 238 -18.11 1.05 11.97
C ASN A 238 -17.67 -0.14 12.84
N SER A 239 -16.42 -0.58 12.69
CA SER A 239 -15.83 -1.62 13.54
C SER A 239 -14.33 -1.41 13.70
N LYS A 240 -13.79 -1.60 14.91
CA LYS A 240 -12.33 -1.58 15.18
C LYS A 240 -11.76 -2.97 15.49
N MET A 241 -12.59 -4.01 15.44
CA MET A 241 -12.23 -5.34 15.94
C MET A 241 -11.16 -6.02 15.07
N PRO A 242 -9.99 -6.41 15.62
CA PRO A 242 -8.91 -7.02 14.84
C PRO A 242 -9.32 -8.27 14.04
N SER A 243 -10.19 -9.13 14.60
CA SER A 243 -10.62 -10.36 13.93
C SER A 243 -11.36 -10.14 12.60
N ARG A 244 -11.98 -8.96 12.40
CA ARG A 244 -12.67 -8.62 11.14
C ARG A 244 -11.76 -8.00 10.08
N PHE A 245 -10.54 -7.65 10.47
CA PHE A 245 -9.58 -6.98 9.61
C PHE A 245 -8.23 -7.70 9.65
N PRO A 246 -8.17 -8.97 9.18
CA PRO A 246 -6.90 -9.66 9.04
C PRO A 246 -5.98 -8.89 8.06
N PRO A 247 -4.64 -9.05 8.19
CA PRO A 247 -3.67 -8.37 7.34
C PRO A 247 -3.98 -8.45 5.82
N VAL A 248 -4.56 -9.56 5.36
CA VAL A 248 -4.99 -9.76 3.97
C VAL A 248 -5.92 -8.66 3.43
N VAL A 249 -6.72 -8.01 4.30
CA VAL A 249 -7.65 -6.93 3.92
C VAL A 249 -6.93 -5.61 3.63
N PHE A 250 -5.74 -5.39 4.21
CA PHE A 250 -4.98 -4.14 4.07
C PHE A 250 -3.75 -4.27 3.16
N TYR A 251 -3.11 -5.44 3.16
CA TYR A 251 -1.80 -5.61 2.57
C TYR A 251 -1.79 -6.38 1.26
N THR A 252 -2.95 -6.49 0.61
CA THR A 252 -2.94 -6.79 -0.82
C THR A 252 -2.17 -5.68 -1.56
N PRO A 253 -1.31 -6.04 -2.53
CA PRO A 253 0.03 -5.49 -2.47
C PRO A 253 0.22 -4.13 -3.15
N THR A 254 1.02 -3.29 -2.51
CA THR A 254 1.87 -2.20 -3.01
C THR A 254 2.78 -1.80 -1.84
N GLU A 255 4.08 -1.54 -1.86
CA GLU A 255 5.20 -1.45 -2.82
C GLU A 255 6.39 -0.91 -1.93
N LEU A 256 7.66 -1.42 -1.88
CA LEU A 256 8.95 -0.66 -1.54
C LEU A 256 10.35 -1.39 -1.68
N GLY A 257 11.48 -0.63 -1.83
CA GLY A 257 12.91 -1.08 -2.03
C GLY A 257 14.04 -0.01 -1.72
N CYS A 258 15.38 -0.33 -1.83
CA CYS A 258 16.59 0.30 -1.18
C CYS A 258 17.63 1.06 -2.10
N LEU A 259 18.56 1.91 -1.58
CA LEU A 259 19.35 3.00 -2.29
C LEU A 259 20.85 2.74 -2.53
N GLU A 260 21.62 2.17 -1.59
CA GLU A 260 23.10 2.17 -1.69
C GLU A 260 23.61 1.36 -2.92
N ALA A 261 22.95 0.25 -3.22
CA ALA A 261 23.22 -0.55 -4.40
C ALA A 261 23.01 0.23 -5.71
N GLU A 262 22.12 1.24 -5.76
CA GLU A 262 21.81 1.98 -7.00
C GLU A 262 22.95 2.91 -7.44
N PHE A 263 23.72 3.50 -6.52
CA PHE A 263 24.85 4.38 -6.88
C PHE A 263 25.99 3.58 -7.53
N ILE A 264 26.33 2.43 -6.94
CA ILE A 264 27.38 1.54 -7.45
C ILE A 264 26.95 0.92 -8.77
N ASP A 265 25.70 0.47 -8.87
CA ASP A 265 25.16 -0.10 -10.12
C ASP A 265 25.11 0.96 -11.22
N SER A 266 24.72 2.21 -10.89
CA SER A 266 24.68 3.33 -11.83
C SER A 266 26.02 3.61 -12.49
N GLN A 267 27.13 3.59 -11.73
CA GLN A 267 28.44 3.81 -12.33
C GLN A 267 28.82 2.67 -13.29
N ARG A 268 28.52 1.43 -12.89
CA ARG A 268 28.82 0.23 -13.68
C ARG A 268 28.07 0.23 -15.00
N VAL A 269 26.75 0.37 -14.97
CA VAL A 269 25.90 0.26 -16.17
C VAL A 269 26.13 1.42 -17.14
N TRP A 270 26.35 2.66 -16.67
CA TRP A 270 26.68 3.77 -17.59
C TRP A 270 28.04 3.59 -18.26
N THR A 271 29.00 2.97 -17.58
CA THR A 271 30.31 2.61 -18.16
C THR A 271 30.14 1.51 -19.22
N GLU A 272 29.39 0.46 -18.90
CA GLU A 272 29.05 -0.62 -19.84
C GLU A 272 28.30 -0.08 -21.07
N TYR A 273 27.33 0.83 -20.89
CA TYR A 273 26.61 1.47 -21.98
C TYR A 273 27.53 2.33 -22.86
N ALA A 274 28.46 3.08 -22.27
CA ALA A 274 29.42 3.88 -23.03
C ALA A 274 30.29 3.00 -23.95
N LEU A 275 30.77 1.86 -23.44
CA LEU A 275 31.52 0.87 -24.21
C LEU A 275 30.67 0.25 -25.32
N LYS A 276 29.48 -0.27 -24.99
CA LYS A 276 28.54 -0.84 -25.97
C LYS A 276 28.18 0.16 -27.07
N ARG A 277 28.03 1.44 -26.73
CA ARG A 277 27.76 2.52 -27.70
C ARG A 277 28.95 2.77 -28.61
N GLN A 278 30.18 2.74 -28.08
CA GLN A 278 31.39 2.86 -28.91
C GLN A 278 31.52 1.69 -29.87
N GLU A 279 31.32 0.46 -29.39
CA GLU A 279 31.34 -0.76 -30.21
C GLU A 279 30.25 -0.76 -31.30
N ALA A 280 29.03 -0.34 -30.95
CA ALA A 280 27.95 -0.22 -31.93
C ALA A 280 28.30 0.83 -33.01
N ASN A 281 28.91 1.96 -32.62
CA ASN A 281 29.36 2.98 -33.56
C ASN A 281 30.49 2.48 -34.47
N THR A 282 31.47 1.73 -33.96
CA THR A 282 32.53 1.15 -34.81
C THR A 282 31.97 0.10 -35.78
N GLN A 283 30.92 -0.62 -35.38
CA GLN A 283 30.19 -1.56 -36.22
C GLN A 283 29.12 -0.90 -37.12
N ASN A 284 28.94 0.43 -37.05
CA ASN A 284 27.84 1.17 -37.70
C ASN A 284 26.44 0.59 -37.41
N LYS A 285 26.26 -0.06 -36.25
CA LYS A 285 24.98 -0.58 -35.75
C LYS A 285 24.31 0.47 -34.87
N ARG A 286 22.99 0.61 -34.97
CA ARG A 286 22.19 1.36 -34.00
C ARG A 286 21.81 0.45 -32.84
N LEU A 287 22.15 0.85 -31.62
CA LEU A 287 21.78 0.14 -30.40
C LEU A 287 20.25 0.15 -30.22
N THR A 288 19.66 -1.02 -29.97
CA THR A 288 18.22 -1.18 -29.66
C THR A 288 18.02 -1.46 -28.17
N LEU A 289 16.75 -1.48 -27.72
CA LEU A 289 16.43 -1.78 -26.33
C LEU A 289 16.85 -3.22 -25.95
N ASP A 290 16.66 -4.16 -26.88
CA ASP A 290 16.99 -5.58 -26.70
C ASP A 290 18.49 -5.81 -26.37
N ASP A 291 19.40 -4.96 -26.85
CA ASP A 291 20.84 -5.02 -26.54
C ASP A 291 21.15 -4.62 -25.06
N LEU A 292 20.15 -4.09 -24.35
CA LEU A 292 20.24 -3.50 -23.01
C LEU A 292 19.24 -4.07 -21.98
N ASP A 293 18.50 -5.13 -22.30
CA ASP A 293 17.41 -5.66 -21.45
C ASP A 293 17.87 -5.96 -20.01
N ASP A 294 19.09 -6.49 -19.83
CA ASP A 294 19.66 -6.79 -18.50
C ASP A 294 19.85 -5.54 -17.59
N SER A 295 19.95 -4.37 -18.22
CA SER A 295 20.25 -3.08 -17.60
C SER A 295 19.12 -2.06 -17.66
N CYS A 296 18.02 -2.40 -18.34
CA CYS A 296 16.97 -1.46 -18.76
C CYS A 296 16.37 -0.64 -17.61
N ASP A 297 16.21 -1.26 -16.43
CA ASP A 297 15.63 -0.64 -15.23
C ASP A 297 16.66 -0.32 -14.13
N ARG A 298 17.96 -0.38 -14.43
CA ARG A 298 19.03 -0.07 -13.46
C ARG A 298 19.43 1.42 -13.54
N ASP A 299 20.19 1.88 -12.53
CA ASP A 299 20.81 3.21 -12.45
C ASP A 299 19.95 4.38 -11.96
N ILE A 300 20.58 5.56 -11.80
CA ILE A 300 19.92 6.78 -11.31
C ILE A 300 19.17 7.49 -12.43
N PRO A 301 19.80 8.02 -13.50
CA PRO A 301 19.06 8.22 -14.75
C PRO A 301 18.84 6.83 -15.37
N ARG A 302 17.61 6.32 -15.30
CA ARG A 302 17.29 5.01 -15.85
C ARG A 302 17.63 4.98 -17.34
N ILE A 303 18.40 3.99 -17.78
CA ILE A 303 18.88 3.90 -19.16
C ILE A 303 17.74 3.84 -20.18
N ASN A 304 16.59 3.27 -19.79
CA ASN A 304 15.37 3.23 -20.59
C ASN A 304 14.83 4.62 -20.99
N THR A 305 15.20 5.69 -20.26
CA THR A 305 14.81 7.07 -20.59
C THR A 305 15.37 7.53 -21.94
N LEU A 306 16.47 6.93 -22.40
CA LEU A 306 17.08 7.22 -23.70
C LEU A 306 16.19 6.85 -24.89
N PHE A 307 15.23 5.93 -24.68
CA PHE A 307 14.33 5.39 -25.70
C PHE A 307 12.91 5.97 -25.62
N GLN A 308 12.71 7.04 -24.85
CA GLN A 308 11.42 7.73 -24.78
C GLN A 308 11.06 8.43 -26.10
N LYS A 309 9.76 8.41 -26.43
CA LYS A 309 9.21 9.07 -27.63
C LYS A 309 9.47 10.57 -27.65
N ASP A 310 9.39 11.22 -26.49
CA ASP A 310 9.45 12.68 -26.36
C ASP A 310 10.86 13.22 -26.03
N ARG A 311 11.91 12.39 -26.13
CA ARG A 311 13.28 12.74 -25.74
C ARG A 311 13.80 14.02 -26.39
N HIS A 312 13.45 14.26 -27.66
CA HIS A 312 13.87 15.45 -28.39
C HIS A 312 13.29 16.74 -27.78
N VAL A 313 12.08 16.68 -27.24
CA VAL A 313 11.44 17.83 -26.55
C VAL A 313 12.06 18.01 -25.17
N LEU A 314 12.29 16.91 -24.44
CA LEU A 314 12.87 16.94 -23.10
C LEU A 314 14.30 17.50 -23.06
N ALA A 315 15.02 17.47 -24.19
CA ALA A 315 16.34 18.08 -24.30
C ALA A 315 16.33 19.60 -23.98
N TYR A 316 15.22 20.28 -24.29
CA TYR A 316 15.01 21.71 -24.04
C TYR A 316 14.45 22.01 -22.64
N ASP A 317 13.98 20.99 -21.91
CA ASP A 317 13.42 21.14 -20.57
C ASP A 317 14.56 21.20 -19.53
N LYS A 318 15.09 22.41 -19.31
CA LYS A 318 16.16 22.69 -18.35
C LYS A 318 15.60 23.28 -17.06
N GLY A 319 16.27 23.01 -15.92
CA GLY A 319 15.89 23.58 -14.62
C GLY A 319 14.63 22.98 -13.97
N TRP A 320 14.15 21.84 -14.48
CA TRP A 320 12.91 21.20 -14.04
C TRP A 320 12.89 20.76 -12.56
N ARG A 321 14.05 20.50 -11.93
CA ARG A 321 14.15 20.10 -10.51
C ARG A 321 13.76 21.18 -9.51
N ILE A 322 13.68 22.44 -9.92
CA ILE A 322 13.38 23.59 -9.04
C ILE A 322 11.85 23.85 -8.99
N LEU A 323 11.04 23.03 -9.66
CA LEU A 323 9.60 23.24 -9.81
C LEU A 323 8.77 22.29 -8.92
N LYS A 324 7.91 22.91 -8.10
CA LYS A 324 6.69 22.38 -7.46
C LYS A 324 6.82 21.37 -6.29
N GLU A 325 5.97 21.57 -5.29
CA GLU A 325 5.76 20.67 -4.14
C GLU A 325 4.93 19.43 -4.53
N ASN A 326 5.54 18.26 -4.42
CA ASN A 326 4.95 16.92 -4.58
C ASN A 326 5.73 15.97 -3.65
N PRO A 327 5.14 14.90 -3.08
CA PRO A 327 5.93 13.81 -2.47
C PRO A 327 7.17 13.39 -3.28
N PHE A 328 7.11 13.45 -4.62
CA PHE A 328 8.23 13.18 -5.52
C PHE A 328 8.88 14.45 -6.09
N TRP A 329 8.94 15.54 -5.32
CA TRP A 329 9.43 16.85 -5.79
C TRP A 329 10.87 16.83 -6.33
N ARG A 330 11.70 15.86 -5.94
CA ARG A 330 13.09 15.74 -6.42
C ARG A 330 13.24 14.99 -7.73
N THR A 331 12.26 14.21 -8.12
CA THR A 331 12.39 13.27 -9.22
C THR A 331 11.31 13.49 -10.27
N HIS A 332 11.65 13.23 -11.52
CA HIS A 332 10.68 13.32 -12.60
C HIS A 332 10.84 12.12 -13.52
N GLN A 333 9.79 11.31 -13.66
CA GLN A 333 9.86 10.05 -14.38
C GLN A 333 10.29 10.19 -15.85
N ARG A 334 10.05 11.35 -16.48
CA ARG A 334 10.52 11.58 -17.85
C ARG A 334 12.04 11.79 -17.94
N HIS A 335 12.65 12.38 -16.90
CA HIS A 335 14.08 12.69 -16.89
C HIS A 335 14.89 11.62 -16.16
N ASP A 336 14.44 11.20 -14.98
CA ASP A 336 15.13 10.21 -14.14
C ASP A 336 14.68 8.77 -14.44
N GLY A 337 13.48 8.58 -15.01
CA GLY A 337 12.85 7.26 -15.08
C GLY A 337 12.12 6.86 -13.79
N LYS A 338 11.57 5.65 -13.76
CA LYS A 338 10.93 5.11 -12.55
C LYS A 338 12.03 4.58 -11.62
N LEU A 339 12.27 5.26 -10.50
CA LEU A 339 13.37 4.92 -9.60
C LEU A 339 13.07 3.74 -8.66
N TRP A 340 11.94 3.08 -8.80
CA TRP A 340 11.57 1.93 -7.97
C TRP A 340 10.78 0.91 -8.79
N ASN A 341 11.03 -0.38 -8.54
CA ASN A 341 10.26 -1.48 -9.10
C ASN A 341 9.86 -2.46 -7.99
N LEU A 342 8.56 -2.66 -7.84
CA LEU A 342 7.95 -3.26 -6.65
C LEU A 342 7.03 -4.42 -7.04
N ASN A 343 7.25 -4.97 -8.25
CA ASN A 343 6.58 -6.15 -8.76
C ASN A 343 6.90 -7.39 -7.89
N ASN A 344 8.14 -7.53 -7.42
CA ASN A 344 8.53 -8.64 -6.54
C ASN A 344 7.80 -8.57 -5.20
N TYR A 345 7.75 -7.39 -4.58
CA TYR A 345 6.96 -7.18 -3.35
C TYR A 345 5.50 -7.61 -3.53
N ARG A 346 4.90 -7.36 -4.69
CA ARG A 346 3.55 -7.84 -4.99
C ARG A 346 3.45 -9.36 -5.01
N THR A 347 4.36 -10.03 -5.70
CA THR A 347 4.40 -11.48 -5.76
C THR A 347 4.63 -12.09 -4.38
N ASP A 348 5.62 -11.59 -3.64
CA ASP A 348 6.01 -12.07 -2.33
C ASP A 348 4.89 -11.86 -1.30
N MET A 349 4.23 -10.70 -1.33
CA MET A 349 3.10 -10.43 -0.44
C MET A 349 1.89 -11.31 -0.76
N THR A 350 1.67 -11.63 -2.04
CA THR A 350 0.62 -12.59 -2.44
C THR A 350 0.93 -13.98 -1.87
N GLN A 351 2.19 -14.42 -1.92
CA GLN A 351 2.63 -15.69 -1.34
C GLN A 351 2.52 -15.68 0.19
N ALA A 352 2.98 -14.62 0.85
CA ALA A 352 2.93 -14.48 2.31
C ALA A 352 1.48 -14.51 2.87
N LEU A 353 0.50 -14.10 2.06
CA LEU A 353 -0.92 -14.13 2.39
C LEU A 353 -1.60 -15.48 2.09
N GLY A 354 -0.85 -16.51 1.66
CA GLY A 354 -1.37 -17.84 1.37
C GLY A 354 -1.69 -18.10 -0.12
N GLY A 355 -1.08 -17.32 -1.02
CA GLY A 355 -1.32 -17.44 -2.45
C GLY A 355 -2.67 -16.85 -2.89
N VAL A 356 -2.95 -16.91 -4.20
CA VAL A 356 -4.18 -16.35 -4.76
C VAL A 356 -5.43 -17.06 -4.22
N GLU A 357 -5.38 -18.40 -4.12
CA GLU A 357 -6.50 -19.20 -3.63
C GLU A 357 -6.83 -18.88 -2.18
N GLY A 358 -5.82 -18.87 -1.28
CA GLY A 358 -6.02 -18.54 0.14
C GLY A 358 -6.58 -17.13 0.34
N ILE A 359 -6.16 -16.15 -0.47
CA ILE A 359 -6.75 -14.81 -0.43
C ILE A 359 -8.22 -14.82 -0.86
N LEU A 360 -8.57 -15.59 -1.90
CA LEU A 360 -9.93 -15.63 -2.44
C LEU A 360 -10.91 -16.34 -1.50
N GLU A 361 -10.47 -17.22 -0.62
CA GLU A 361 -11.32 -17.83 0.42
C GLU A 361 -11.94 -16.79 1.36
N HIS A 362 -11.25 -15.66 1.59
CA HIS A 362 -11.75 -14.55 2.40
C HIS A 362 -12.82 -13.69 1.71
N THR A 363 -13.18 -13.99 0.47
CA THR A 363 -14.00 -13.15 -0.42
C THR A 363 -15.24 -13.86 -0.94
N LEU A 364 -16.18 -13.11 -1.52
CA LEU A 364 -17.35 -13.68 -2.23
C LEU A 364 -17.01 -14.30 -3.59
N PHE A 365 -15.74 -14.58 -3.91
CA PHE A 365 -15.32 -15.09 -5.21
C PHE A 365 -16.08 -16.35 -5.65
N LYS A 366 -16.16 -17.36 -4.77
CA LYS A 366 -16.87 -18.62 -5.04
C LYS A 366 -18.34 -18.39 -5.39
N GLY A 367 -18.97 -17.37 -4.81
CA GLY A 367 -20.35 -16.96 -5.12
C GLY A 367 -20.58 -16.47 -6.55
N PHE A 368 -19.54 -16.01 -7.25
CA PHE A 368 -19.67 -15.47 -8.61
C PHE A 368 -19.44 -16.49 -9.74
N VAL A 369 -18.99 -17.71 -9.45
CA VAL A 369 -18.82 -18.81 -10.45
C VAL A 369 -17.97 -18.40 -11.67
N PHE A 370 -16.91 -17.60 -11.47
CA PHE A 370 -16.02 -17.16 -12.57
C PHE A 370 -14.60 -17.72 -12.41
N GLU A 371 -13.98 -18.11 -13.53
CA GLU A 371 -12.56 -18.50 -13.60
C GLU A 371 -11.61 -17.29 -13.73
N ILE A 372 -12.08 -16.18 -14.32
CA ILE A 372 -11.29 -14.96 -14.54
C ILE A 372 -12.10 -13.73 -14.12
N LEU A 373 -11.57 -12.91 -13.21
CA LEU A 373 -12.18 -11.64 -12.82
C LEU A 373 -11.50 -10.44 -13.48
N PHE A 374 -12.31 -9.56 -14.07
CA PHE A 374 -11.91 -8.20 -14.42
C PHE A 374 -12.75 -7.20 -13.61
N PHE A 375 -12.10 -6.40 -12.75
CA PHE A 375 -12.79 -5.34 -12.01
C PHE A 375 -12.88 -4.07 -12.85
N ASP A 376 -14.06 -3.77 -13.40
CA ASP A 376 -14.30 -2.48 -14.06
C ASP A 376 -14.66 -1.40 -13.04
N VAL A 377 -13.65 -0.72 -12.50
CA VAL A 377 -13.81 0.37 -11.51
C VAL A 377 -14.21 1.70 -12.19
N LEU A 378 -14.21 1.78 -13.52
CA LEU A 378 -14.04 3.06 -14.23
C LEU A 378 -15.24 3.52 -15.08
N THR A 379 -16.20 2.67 -15.42
CA THR A 379 -17.30 3.04 -16.34
C THR A 379 -18.30 4.02 -15.71
N PHE A 380 -18.81 3.72 -14.51
CA PHE A 380 -19.85 4.56 -13.87
C PHE A 380 -19.32 5.93 -13.41
N SER A 381 -18.08 5.98 -12.92
CA SER A 381 -17.49 7.21 -12.37
C SER A 381 -17.14 8.26 -13.44
N LYS A 382 -16.88 7.84 -14.69
CA LYS A 382 -16.56 8.74 -15.82
C LYS A 382 -17.78 9.53 -16.32
N SER A 383 -18.94 8.88 -16.42
CA SER A 383 -20.21 9.51 -16.88
C SER A 383 -20.73 10.57 -15.91
N ILE A 384 -20.51 10.38 -14.61
CA ILE A 384 -21.03 11.24 -13.55
C ILE A 384 -20.12 12.44 -13.26
N ARG A 385 -18.84 12.36 -13.62
CA ARG A 385 -17.83 13.40 -13.32
C ARG A 385 -18.21 14.77 -13.93
N TRP A 386 -18.89 14.77 -15.06
CA TRP A 386 -19.28 15.98 -15.79
C TRP A 386 -20.68 16.51 -15.45
N LYS A 387 -21.44 15.81 -14.58
CA LYS A 387 -22.75 16.28 -14.14
C LYS A 387 -22.61 17.30 -13.01
N LYS A 388 -23.44 18.35 -13.04
CA LYS A 388 -23.58 19.29 -11.92
C LYS A 388 -24.21 18.57 -10.74
N LEU A 389 -23.43 18.35 -9.70
CA LEU A 389 -23.83 17.67 -8.47
C LEU A 389 -23.53 18.55 -7.27
N THR A 390 -24.38 18.47 -6.26
CA THR A 390 -24.12 19.09 -4.96
C THR A 390 -23.01 18.34 -4.21
N ASN A 391 -22.39 19.00 -3.23
CA ASN A 391 -21.35 18.35 -2.42
C ASN A 391 -21.90 17.16 -1.61
N ALA A 392 -23.17 17.22 -1.19
CA ALA A 392 -23.85 16.09 -0.55
C ALA A 392 -23.95 14.88 -1.50
N GLN A 393 -24.41 15.09 -2.74
CA GLN A 393 -24.48 14.03 -3.75
C GLN A 393 -23.11 13.42 -4.06
N ARG A 394 -22.05 14.24 -4.13
CA ARG A 394 -20.67 13.75 -4.31
C ARG A 394 -20.19 12.91 -3.13
N SER A 395 -20.57 13.29 -1.90
CA SER A 395 -20.26 12.53 -0.70
C SER A 395 -20.93 11.15 -0.72
N ASP A 396 -22.18 11.06 -1.16
CA ASP A 396 -22.90 9.80 -1.29
C ASP A 396 -22.33 8.92 -2.40
N LEU A 397 -21.94 9.50 -3.53
CA LEU A 397 -21.30 8.79 -4.64
C LEU A 397 -19.95 8.18 -4.23
N ASN A 398 -19.19 8.83 -3.35
CA ASN A 398 -17.95 8.28 -2.82
C ASN A 398 -18.17 7.05 -1.92
N GLN A 399 -19.40 6.78 -1.47
CA GLN A 399 -19.70 5.55 -0.73
C GLN A 399 -19.83 4.32 -1.63
N VAL A 400 -20.11 4.49 -2.93
CA VAL A 400 -20.36 3.37 -3.85
C VAL A 400 -19.14 2.44 -3.94
N PRO A 401 -17.89 2.92 -4.15
CA PRO A 401 -16.73 2.04 -4.16
C PRO A 401 -16.48 1.36 -2.80
N ASN A 402 -16.82 2.02 -1.69
CA ASN A 402 -16.69 1.43 -0.35
C ASN A 402 -17.71 0.30 -0.14
N ARG A 403 -18.91 0.41 -0.71
CA ARG A 403 -19.93 -0.67 -0.70
C ARG A 403 -19.43 -1.89 -1.47
N HIS A 404 -18.86 -1.68 -2.66
CA HIS A 404 -18.26 -2.76 -3.43
C HIS A 404 -17.14 -3.46 -2.65
N PHE A 405 -16.23 -2.69 -2.05
CA PHE A 405 -15.18 -3.23 -1.18
C PHE A 405 -15.76 -4.04 -0.01
N THR A 406 -16.78 -3.52 0.67
CA THR A 406 -17.39 -4.21 1.82
C THR A 406 -18.12 -5.48 1.39
N SER A 407 -18.77 -5.47 0.22
CA SER A 407 -19.46 -6.65 -0.33
C SER A 407 -18.47 -7.75 -0.70
N TRP A 408 -17.38 -7.39 -1.38
CA TRP A 408 -16.35 -8.34 -1.78
C TRP A 408 -15.74 -9.10 -0.61
N TRP A 409 -15.34 -8.36 0.44
CA TRP A 409 -14.76 -8.91 1.67
C TRP A 409 -15.80 -9.33 2.72
N SER A 410 -17.08 -9.43 2.34
CA SER A 410 -18.17 -9.65 3.30
C SER A 410 -18.06 -10.95 4.12
N PRO A 411 -17.55 -12.10 3.61
CA PRO A 411 -17.45 -13.31 4.41
C PRO A 411 -16.48 -13.17 5.58
N THR A 412 -15.44 -12.33 5.42
CA THR A 412 -14.47 -12.04 6.49
C THR A 412 -14.92 -10.89 7.40
N ILE A 413 -15.54 -9.85 6.83
CA ILE A 413 -15.99 -8.67 7.59
C ILE A 413 -17.19 -9.00 8.51
N ASP A 414 -18.10 -9.87 8.06
CA ASP A 414 -19.35 -10.27 8.76
C ASP A 414 -19.25 -11.66 9.41
N ARG A 415 -18.02 -12.06 9.77
CA ARG A 415 -17.73 -13.36 10.37
C ARG A 415 -18.45 -13.60 11.70
N ALA A 416 -18.72 -14.85 12.04
CA ALA A 416 -19.35 -15.28 13.29
C ALA A 416 -18.40 -15.20 14.49
N ASN A 417 -17.08 -15.40 14.30
CA ASN A 417 -16.10 -15.32 15.39
C ASN A 417 -15.78 -13.86 15.76
N VAL A 418 -16.70 -13.21 16.45
CA VAL A 418 -16.64 -11.83 16.92
C VAL A 418 -16.59 -11.82 18.44
N TYR A 419 -15.62 -11.10 19.03
CA TYR A 419 -15.42 -11.04 20.48
C TYR A 419 -16.66 -10.52 21.25
N VAL A 420 -17.39 -9.54 20.68
CA VAL A 420 -18.67 -9.01 21.19
C VAL A 420 -19.50 -8.54 19.99
N GLY A 421 -20.71 -9.07 19.82
CA GLY A 421 -21.65 -8.60 18.81
C GLY A 421 -23.00 -9.30 18.91
N PHE A 422 -24.09 -8.52 18.94
CA PHE A 422 -25.44 -9.08 18.84
C PHE A 422 -25.70 -9.52 17.40
N GLN A 423 -26.07 -10.79 17.23
CA GLN A 423 -26.42 -11.37 15.95
C GLN A 423 -27.83 -10.89 15.54
N VAL A 424 -27.94 -10.23 14.39
CA VAL A 424 -29.23 -9.75 13.87
C VAL A 424 -29.52 -10.40 12.54
N GLN A 425 -30.68 -11.04 12.44
CA GLN A 425 -31.16 -11.54 11.16
C GLN A 425 -31.69 -10.40 10.29
N LEU A 426 -31.32 -10.38 9.01
CA LEU A 426 -31.85 -9.43 8.04
C LEU A 426 -33.26 -9.80 7.57
N ASN A 427 -34.13 -8.79 7.47
CA ASN A 427 -35.53 -8.97 7.07
C ASN A 427 -35.66 -9.73 5.74
N PHE A 428 -36.51 -10.75 5.73
CA PHE A 428 -36.83 -11.60 4.56
C PHE A 428 -35.66 -12.41 3.99
N THR A 429 -34.56 -12.58 4.74
CA THR A 429 -33.41 -13.40 4.35
C THR A 429 -32.94 -14.26 5.53
N GLY A 430 -32.25 -15.36 5.25
CA GLY A 430 -31.59 -16.18 6.28
C GLY A 430 -30.23 -15.66 6.71
N ILE A 431 -29.90 -14.41 6.40
CA ILE A 431 -28.57 -13.83 6.61
C ILE A 431 -28.50 -13.21 7.99
N PHE A 432 -27.49 -13.63 8.76
CA PHE A 432 -27.17 -13.06 10.05
C PHE A 432 -26.04 -12.06 9.91
N MET A 433 -26.26 -10.85 10.39
CA MET A 433 -25.22 -9.84 10.51
C MET A 433 -24.68 -9.84 11.93
N HIS A 434 -23.38 -9.96 12.07
CA HIS A 434 -22.69 -9.82 13.34
C HIS A 434 -22.28 -8.36 13.47
N GLY A 435 -23.07 -7.54 14.18
CA GLY A 435 -22.79 -6.11 14.37
C GLY A 435 -23.36 -5.16 13.31
N LYS A 436 -23.22 -3.85 13.53
CA LYS A 436 -23.84 -2.81 12.70
C LYS A 436 -22.88 -2.33 11.61
N ILE A 437 -22.92 -2.97 10.43
CA ILE A 437 -22.15 -2.56 9.23
C ILE A 437 -23.14 -2.03 8.16
N PRO A 438 -23.40 -0.71 8.09
CA PRO A 438 -24.45 -0.16 7.22
C PRO A 438 -24.19 -0.38 5.73
N THR A 439 -22.93 -0.27 5.28
CA THR A 439 -22.55 -0.43 3.87
C THR A 439 -22.80 -1.85 3.37
N LEU A 440 -22.53 -2.85 4.21
CA LEU A 440 -22.82 -4.24 3.92
C LEU A 440 -24.33 -4.49 3.86
N LYS A 441 -25.07 -4.02 4.88
CA LYS A 441 -26.54 -4.17 4.95
C LYS A 441 -27.22 -3.67 3.67
N ILE A 442 -26.82 -2.49 3.17
CA ILE A 442 -27.37 -1.92 1.93
C ILE A 442 -27.09 -2.84 0.74
N SER A 443 -25.85 -3.33 0.61
CA SER A 443 -25.43 -4.18 -0.51
C SER A 443 -26.20 -5.50 -0.51
N VAL A 444 -26.34 -6.14 0.64
CA VAL A 444 -27.06 -7.42 0.80
C VAL A 444 -28.55 -7.27 0.51
N ILE A 445 -29.18 -6.19 0.98
CA ILE A 445 -30.60 -5.90 0.68
C ILE A 445 -30.81 -5.66 -0.82
N GLN A 446 -29.85 -5.04 -1.51
CA GLN A 446 -29.92 -4.84 -2.96
C GLN A 446 -29.80 -6.15 -3.73
N ILE A 447 -28.92 -7.06 -3.31
CA ILE A 447 -28.77 -8.40 -3.91
C ILE A 447 -30.07 -9.20 -3.74
N PHE A 448 -30.61 -9.30 -2.52
CA PHE A 448 -31.81 -10.10 -2.24
C PHE A 448 -33.13 -9.34 -2.38
N ARG A 449 -33.16 -8.32 -3.23
CA ARG A 449 -34.36 -7.50 -3.47
C ARG A 449 -35.47 -8.33 -4.11
N ALA A 450 -36.72 -7.86 -4.00
CA ALA A 450 -37.89 -8.48 -4.63
C ALA A 450 -38.10 -9.95 -4.22
N HIS A 451 -37.84 -10.24 -2.93
CA HIS A 451 -38.00 -11.55 -2.31
C HIS A 451 -37.16 -12.65 -2.96
N LEU A 452 -35.96 -12.33 -3.47
CA LEU A 452 -35.09 -13.29 -4.15
C LEU A 452 -34.79 -14.53 -3.29
N TRP A 453 -34.60 -14.39 -1.98
CA TRP A 453 -34.37 -15.52 -1.08
C TRP A 453 -35.52 -16.56 -1.12
N LEU A 454 -36.76 -16.08 -1.09
CA LEU A 454 -37.94 -16.92 -1.17
C LEU A 454 -38.03 -17.58 -2.55
N LYS A 455 -37.79 -16.80 -3.62
CA LYS A 455 -37.85 -17.28 -5.01
C LYS A 455 -36.82 -18.36 -5.30
N ILE A 456 -35.58 -18.22 -4.79
CA ILE A 456 -34.54 -19.25 -4.93
C ILE A 456 -35.02 -20.56 -4.33
N ARG A 457 -35.50 -20.53 -3.07
CA ARG A 457 -35.98 -21.75 -2.41
C ARG A 457 -37.17 -22.36 -3.16
N GLU A 458 -38.15 -21.55 -3.56
CA GLU A 458 -39.33 -22.03 -4.27
C GLU A 458 -38.98 -22.61 -5.64
N SER A 459 -38.01 -22.03 -6.35
CA SER A 459 -37.48 -22.57 -7.61
C SER A 459 -36.84 -23.93 -7.37
N VAL A 460 -35.89 -24.04 -6.43
CA VAL A 460 -35.22 -25.32 -6.13
C VAL A 460 -36.22 -26.41 -5.75
N VAL A 461 -37.22 -26.10 -4.93
CA VAL A 461 -38.27 -27.06 -4.56
C VAL A 461 -39.10 -27.48 -5.77
N LEU A 462 -39.43 -26.55 -6.68
CA LEU A 462 -40.16 -26.87 -7.92
C LEU A 462 -39.34 -27.74 -8.86
N ASP A 463 -38.06 -27.41 -9.04
CA ASP A 463 -37.15 -28.17 -9.90
C ASP A 463 -36.95 -29.59 -9.36
N LEU A 464 -36.81 -29.74 -8.03
CA LEU A 464 -36.78 -31.06 -7.38
C LEU A 464 -38.09 -31.84 -7.59
N CYS A 465 -39.25 -31.20 -7.42
CA CYS A 465 -40.54 -31.87 -7.72
C CYS A 465 -40.59 -32.38 -9.15
N GLN A 466 -40.17 -31.56 -10.13
CA GLN A 466 -40.15 -31.96 -11.54
C GLN A 466 -39.22 -33.14 -11.81
N VAL A 467 -38.06 -33.20 -11.14
CA VAL A 467 -37.14 -34.35 -11.24
C VAL A 467 -37.77 -35.61 -10.66
N PHE A 468 -38.41 -35.54 -9.49
CA PHE A 468 -39.08 -36.69 -8.90
C PHE A 468 -40.33 -37.14 -9.70
N ASP A 469 -41.05 -36.21 -10.32
CA ASP A 469 -42.19 -36.52 -11.20
C ASP A 469 -41.75 -37.26 -12.47
N GLN A 470 -40.51 -37.08 -12.93
CA GLN A 470 -39.95 -37.81 -14.08
C GLN A 470 -39.49 -39.23 -13.72
N GLU A 471 -39.17 -39.49 -12.44
CA GLU A 471 -38.56 -40.73 -11.96
C GLU A 471 -39.51 -41.57 -11.08
N LEU A 472 -40.83 -41.39 -11.24
CA LEU A 472 -41.85 -42.08 -10.42
C LEU A 472 -41.75 -43.61 -10.51
N ASP A 473 -41.68 -44.14 -11.74
CA ASP A 473 -41.66 -45.59 -11.99
C ASP A 473 -40.35 -46.23 -11.50
N ALA A 474 -39.22 -45.55 -11.69
CA ALA A 474 -37.90 -46.06 -11.32
C ALA A 474 -37.69 -46.13 -9.80
N LEU A 475 -38.29 -45.19 -9.05
CA LEU A 475 -38.17 -45.09 -7.60
C LEU A 475 -39.36 -45.71 -6.83
N GLU A 476 -40.33 -46.30 -7.53
CA GLU A 476 -41.57 -46.86 -6.95
C GLU A 476 -42.35 -45.83 -6.10
N VAL A 477 -42.44 -44.60 -6.60
CA VAL A 477 -43.18 -43.50 -5.96
C VAL A 477 -44.62 -43.48 -6.49
N GLU A 478 -45.61 -43.52 -5.59
CA GLU A 478 -47.02 -43.39 -5.95
C GLU A 478 -47.36 -41.95 -6.33
N THR A 479 -47.00 -40.99 -5.47
CA THR A 479 -47.25 -39.56 -5.70
C THR A 479 -46.17 -38.69 -5.06
N VAL A 480 -45.84 -37.59 -5.74
CA VAL A 480 -44.97 -36.51 -5.24
C VAL A 480 -45.87 -35.35 -4.84
N GLN A 481 -45.97 -35.09 -3.54
CA GLN A 481 -46.79 -34.00 -3.02
C GLN A 481 -45.90 -32.83 -2.56
N LYS A 482 -46.06 -31.67 -3.21
CA LYS A 482 -45.49 -30.42 -2.70
C LYS A 482 -46.34 -29.87 -1.57
N GLU A 483 -45.71 -29.60 -0.42
CA GLU A 483 -46.42 -29.08 0.75
C GLU A 483 -46.75 -27.58 0.62
N THR A 484 -47.95 -27.20 1.05
CA THR A 484 -48.35 -25.79 1.09
C THR A 484 -47.75 -25.11 2.31
N ILE A 485 -46.65 -24.39 2.09
CA ILE A 485 -45.81 -23.87 3.16
C ILE A 485 -46.02 -22.38 3.38
N HIS A 486 -45.97 -21.97 4.64
CA HIS A 486 -45.95 -20.56 5.00
C HIS A 486 -44.70 -19.84 4.44
N ARG A 487 -44.90 -18.72 3.75
CA ARG A 487 -43.84 -17.95 3.05
C ARG A 487 -42.60 -17.63 3.91
N ARG A 488 -42.78 -17.48 5.23
CA ARG A 488 -41.68 -17.17 6.17
C ARG A 488 -40.76 -18.35 6.51
N LYS A 489 -41.13 -19.59 6.17
CA LYS A 489 -40.29 -20.77 6.43
C LYS A 489 -38.91 -20.62 5.81
N SER A 490 -38.84 -20.07 4.60
CA SER A 490 -37.62 -19.91 3.80
C SER A 490 -36.44 -19.27 4.54
N TYR A 491 -36.73 -18.38 5.49
CA TYR A 491 -35.72 -17.69 6.30
C TYR A 491 -35.90 -17.94 7.81
N LYS A 492 -36.72 -18.93 8.22
CA LYS A 492 -36.83 -19.32 9.63
C LYS A 492 -35.77 -20.37 9.94
N MET A 493 -34.81 -20.03 10.81
CA MET A 493 -33.65 -20.91 11.10
C MET A 493 -33.81 -21.75 12.39
N ASN A 494 -34.86 -21.51 13.16
CA ASN A 494 -35.09 -22.16 14.45
C ASN A 494 -35.92 -23.45 14.33
N SER A 495 -36.86 -23.49 13.38
CA SER A 495 -37.66 -24.69 13.10
C SER A 495 -38.05 -24.73 11.64
N SER A 496 -38.27 -25.93 11.12
CA SER A 496 -38.66 -26.18 9.74
C SER A 496 -39.81 -27.20 9.66
N CYS A 497 -40.28 -27.44 8.44
CA CYS A 497 -41.26 -28.47 8.08
C CYS A 497 -40.83 -29.12 6.77
N ALA A 498 -41.51 -30.16 6.29
CA ALA A 498 -41.23 -30.74 4.97
C ALA A 498 -41.51 -29.72 3.84
N ASP A 499 -40.77 -29.81 2.73
CA ASP A 499 -41.08 -29.10 1.47
C ASP A 499 -41.78 -30.00 0.46
N ILE A 500 -41.31 -31.24 0.34
CA ILE A 500 -41.84 -32.27 -0.54
C ILE A 500 -42.08 -33.52 0.30
N LEU A 501 -43.18 -34.20 0.03
CA LEU A 501 -43.52 -35.49 0.61
C LEU A 501 -43.69 -36.51 -0.52
N LEU A 502 -42.95 -37.61 -0.44
CA LEU A 502 -43.05 -38.72 -1.36
C LEU A 502 -43.84 -39.85 -0.69
N PHE A 503 -44.80 -40.42 -1.40
CA PHE A 503 -45.54 -41.61 -0.99
C PHE A 503 -45.02 -42.81 -1.76
N ALA A 504 -44.59 -43.85 -1.05
CA ALA A 504 -44.12 -45.08 -1.68
C ALA A 504 -45.33 -45.90 -2.18
N ALA A 505 -45.20 -46.54 -3.35
CA ALA A 505 -46.23 -47.45 -3.87
C ALA A 505 -46.44 -48.69 -2.97
N TYR A 506 -45.41 -49.08 -2.24
CA TYR A 506 -45.48 -50.13 -1.22
C TYR A 506 -44.76 -49.72 0.06
N LYS A 507 -43.47 -50.08 0.21
CA LYS A 507 -42.63 -49.73 1.37
C LYS A 507 -41.19 -49.60 0.92
N TRP A 508 -40.54 -48.50 1.28
CA TRP A 508 -39.10 -48.37 1.08
C TRP A 508 -38.34 -48.88 2.30
N ASN A 509 -37.35 -49.74 2.04
CA ASN A 509 -36.33 -50.03 3.03
C ASN A 509 -35.35 -48.86 3.07
N THR A 510 -35.20 -48.25 4.24
CA THR A 510 -34.42 -47.01 4.40
C THR A 510 -33.09 -47.30 5.11
N SER A 511 -32.05 -46.56 4.73
CA SER A 511 -30.75 -46.60 5.41
C SER A 511 -30.75 -45.73 6.67
N LYS A 512 -29.71 -45.88 7.50
CA LYS A 512 -29.40 -44.91 8.55
C LYS A 512 -29.03 -43.56 7.93
N PRO A 513 -29.25 -42.43 8.64
CA PRO A 513 -28.85 -41.12 8.13
C PRO A 513 -27.35 -41.07 7.78
N SER A 514 -27.03 -40.86 6.51
CA SER A 514 -25.70 -40.70 5.95
C SER A 514 -25.59 -39.36 5.19
N LEU A 515 -24.39 -39.01 4.74
CA LEU A 515 -24.15 -37.81 3.93
C LEU A 515 -24.34 -38.12 2.45
N LEU A 516 -24.69 -37.10 1.66
CA LEU A 516 -24.92 -37.24 0.22
C LEU A 516 -23.72 -37.82 -0.55
N ALA A 517 -22.49 -37.58 -0.08
CA ALA A 517 -21.27 -38.06 -0.72
C ALA A 517 -20.82 -39.45 -0.23
N ASP A 518 -21.50 -40.02 0.77
CA ASP A 518 -21.19 -41.37 1.25
C ASP A 518 -21.67 -42.40 0.22
N SER A 519 -20.87 -43.46 0.00
CA SER A 519 -21.15 -44.47 -1.03
C SER A 519 -21.55 -45.84 -0.46
N LYS A 520 -21.46 -46.02 0.86
CA LYS A 520 -21.67 -47.30 1.54
C LYS A 520 -22.85 -47.22 2.49
N ASP A 521 -24.04 -47.14 1.91
CA ASP A 521 -25.27 -47.20 2.68
C ASP A 521 -25.68 -48.65 2.93
N VAL A 522 -25.89 -48.98 4.20
CA VAL A 522 -26.51 -50.25 4.61
C VAL A 522 -27.99 -49.96 4.79
N ILE A 523 -28.81 -50.63 3.98
CA ILE A 523 -30.26 -50.57 4.08
C ILE A 523 -30.68 -51.41 5.28
N ASP A 524 -31.23 -50.76 6.31
CA ASP A 524 -31.74 -51.43 7.51
C ASP A 524 -33.15 -52.01 7.23
N ASN A 525 -33.64 -52.88 8.12
CA ASN A 525 -35.02 -53.40 8.07
C ASN A 525 -36.09 -52.34 8.44
N THR A 526 -35.73 -51.06 8.56
CA THR A 526 -36.67 -49.97 8.82
C THR A 526 -37.40 -49.59 7.52
N THR A 527 -38.66 -50.00 7.44
CA THR A 527 -39.55 -49.67 6.32
C THR A 527 -40.30 -48.36 6.56
N SER A 528 -40.43 -47.52 5.54
CA SER A 528 -41.27 -46.33 5.57
C SER A 528 -42.14 -46.20 4.32
N GLU A 529 -43.35 -45.67 4.51
CA GLU A 529 -44.32 -45.37 3.44
C GLU A 529 -44.24 -43.90 2.99
N LYS A 530 -43.64 -43.03 3.83
CA LYS A 530 -43.56 -41.58 3.59
C LYS A 530 -42.12 -41.10 3.72
N TYR A 531 -41.65 -40.34 2.73
CA TYR A 531 -40.30 -39.75 2.75
C TYR A 531 -40.37 -38.24 2.55
N TRP A 532 -39.85 -37.46 3.50
CA TRP A 532 -39.87 -36.01 3.41
C TRP A 532 -38.54 -35.43 2.92
N ILE A 533 -38.61 -34.32 2.19
CA ILE A 533 -37.46 -33.55 1.72
C ILE A 533 -37.59 -32.13 2.25
N GLY A 534 -36.54 -31.61 2.89
CA GLY A 534 -36.46 -30.24 3.36
C GLY A 534 -35.31 -29.47 2.70
N VAL A 535 -35.58 -28.30 2.13
CA VAL A 535 -34.56 -27.43 1.50
C VAL A 535 -34.24 -26.25 2.42
N GLN A 536 -32.99 -26.17 2.86
CA GLN A 536 -32.48 -25.14 3.76
C GLN A 536 -31.46 -24.27 3.02
N LEU A 537 -31.83 -23.02 2.73
CA LEU A 537 -30.88 -22.02 2.23
C LEU A 537 -30.07 -21.46 3.39
N ARG A 538 -28.80 -21.20 3.16
CA ARG A 538 -27.94 -20.44 4.07
C ARG A 538 -27.04 -19.48 3.31
N ARG A 539 -26.38 -18.61 4.07
CA ARG A 539 -25.25 -17.82 3.59
C ARG A 539 -24.13 -17.97 4.60
N GLY A 540 -23.10 -18.73 4.25
CA GLY A 540 -21.92 -18.92 5.08
C GLY A 540 -21.07 -17.66 5.18
N ASP A 541 -20.18 -17.65 6.16
CA ASP A 541 -19.11 -16.68 6.33
C ASP A 541 -17.75 -17.37 6.23
N TYR A 542 -16.64 -16.68 6.52
CA TYR A 542 -15.32 -17.31 6.45
C TYR A 542 -15.16 -18.44 7.49
N ASP A 543 -15.76 -18.30 8.67
CA ASP A 543 -15.61 -19.25 9.78
C ASP A 543 -16.51 -20.49 9.64
N SER A 544 -17.67 -20.32 9.01
CA SER A 544 -18.73 -21.32 8.91
C SER A 544 -19.29 -21.38 7.49
N HIS A 545 -18.58 -22.15 6.65
CA HIS A 545 -18.96 -22.43 5.27
C HIS A 545 -18.90 -23.92 4.91
N ASP A 546 -18.71 -24.82 5.88
CA ASP A 546 -18.88 -26.26 5.65
C ASP A 546 -20.38 -26.61 5.59
N VAL A 547 -20.88 -26.90 4.38
CA VAL A 547 -22.29 -27.25 4.12
C VAL A 547 -22.69 -28.60 4.68
N VAL A 548 -21.75 -29.54 4.72
CA VAL A 548 -21.97 -30.92 5.17
C VAL A 548 -22.23 -30.94 6.67
N CYS A 549 -21.35 -30.31 7.44
CA CYS A 549 -21.52 -30.18 8.89
C CYS A 549 -22.81 -29.43 9.25
N TYR A 550 -23.15 -28.38 8.49
CA TYR A 550 -24.39 -27.62 8.70
C TYR A 550 -25.65 -28.45 8.42
N ALA A 551 -25.71 -29.14 7.29
CA ALA A 551 -26.86 -29.95 6.91
C ALA A 551 -27.11 -31.05 7.95
N ARG A 552 -26.04 -31.75 8.38
CA ARG A 552 -26.11 -32.75 9.45
C ARG A 552 -26.60 -32.15 10.77
N ALA A 553 -26.01 -31.04 11.21
CA ALA A 553 -26.38 -30.40 12.47
C ALA A 553 -27.85 -29.95 12.48
N LYS A 554 -28.33 -29.37 11.36
CA LYS A 554 -29.73 -28.96 11.22
C LYS A 554 -30.69 -30.13 11.10
N PHE A 555 -30.32 -31.19 10.38
CA PHE A 555 -31.11 -32.42 10.32
C PHE A 555 -31.33 -33.01 11.71
N LEU A 556 -30.26 -33.18 12.49
CA LEU A 556 -30.35 -33.69 13.87
C LEU A 556 -31.18 -32.76 14.76
N THR A 557 -30.97 -31.45 14.66
CA THR A 557 -31.73 -30.47 15.47
C THR A 557 -33.22 -30.53 15.14
N TYR A 558 -33.62 -30.56 13.87
CA TYR A 558 -35.03 -30.52 13.49
C TYR A 558 -35.76 -31.87 13.62
N THR A 559 -35.03 -32.97 13.71
CA THR A 559 -35.64 -34.29 13.95
C THR A 559 -35.75 -34.63 15.44
N THR A 560 -34.89 -34.04 16.28
CA THR A 560 -34.93 -34.23 17.73
C THR A 560 -35.77 -33.19 18.47
N ASP A 561 -35.83 -31.96 17.97
CA ASP A 561 -36.58 -30.88 18.60
C ASP A 561 -38.09 -30.98 18.30
N LYS A 562 -38.92 -30.86 19.34
CA LYS A 562 -40.39 -30.93 19.26
C LYS A 562 -41.01 -29.72 18.54
N MET A 563 -40.26 -28.65 18.32
CA MET A 563 -40.71 -27.45 17.59
C MET A 563 -40.85 -27.67 16.07
N SER A 564 -40.15 -28.65 15.51
CA SER A 564 -40.23 -28.99 14.08
C SER A 564 -41.09 -30.25 13.93
N VAL A 565 -42.08 -30.20 13.03
CA VAL A 565 -42.98 -31.32 12.80
C VAL A 565 -42.71 -31.85 11.40
N ASN A 566 -42.19 -33.07 11.34
CA ASN A 566 -41.95 -33.79 10.09
C ASN A 566 -43.01 -34.91 9.94
N PRO A 567 -43.54 -35.16 8.74
CA PRO A 567 -44.61 -36.15 8.52
C PRO A 567 -44.21 -37.60 8.78
N SER A 568 -42.91 -37.91 8.76
CA SER A 568 -42.35 -39.23 9.06
C SER A 568 -40.95 -39.12 9.67
N ALA A 569 -40.46 -40.22 10.25
CA ALA A 569 -39.10 -40.27 10.82
C ALA A 569 -38.00 -40.35 9.75
N THR A 570 -38.35 -40.65 8.50
CA THR A 570 -37.43 -40.85 7.38
C THR A 570 -37.52 -39.69 6.40
N GLY A 571 -36.38 -39.06 6.10
CA GLY A 571 -36.30 -37.99 5.12
C GLY A 571 -34.89 -37.44 4.96
N VAL A 572 -34.76 -36.43 4.09
CA VAL A 572 -33.49 -35.80 3.75
C VAL A 572 -33.57 -34.29 3.89
N MET A 573 -32.45 -33.69 4.30
CA MET A 573 -32.29 -32.23 4.35
C MET A 573 -31.19 -31.78 3.41
N ILE A 574 -31.55 -30.92 2.47
CA ILE A 574 -30.65 -30.36 1.47
C ILE A 574 -30.25 -28.95 1.93
N GLY A 575 -28.98 -28.78 2.30
CA GLY A 575 -28.40 -27.48 2.63
C GLY A 575 -27.73 -26.84 1.41
N ILE A 576 -28.02 -25.57 1.13
CA ILE A 576 -27.41 -24.82 0.00
C ILE A 576 -26.77 -23.54 0.53
N ASP A 577 -25.49 -23.32 0.24
CA ASP A 577 -24.79 -22.09 0.63
C ASP A 577 -24.71 -21.08 -0.51
N LEU A 578 -25.49 -20.01 -0.41
CA LEU A 578 -25.55 -18.99 -1.44
C LEU A 578 -24.30 -18.09 -1.52
N ALA A 579 -23.40 -18.10 -0.53
CA ALA A 579 -22.16 -17.33 -0.59
C ALA A 579 -21.02 -18.08 -1.29
N TYR A 580 -21.05 -19.42 -1.24
CA TYR A 580 -19.96 -20.28 -1.66
C TYR A 580 -20.35 -21.28 -2.76
N ASN A 581 -21.62 -21.27 -3.17
CA ASN A 581 -22.25 -22.23 -4.09
C ASN A 581 -22.07 -23.67 -3.61
#